data_AF-A0A7X7ZIH7-F1
#
_entry.id   AF-A0A7X7ZIH7-F1
#
_cell.length_a   1.000
_cell.length_b   1.000
_cell.length_c   1.000
_cell.angle_alpha   90.00
_cell.angle_beta   90.00
_cell.angle_gamma   90.00
#
_symmetry.space_group_name_H-M   'P 1'
#
loop_
_entity.id
_entity.type
_entity.pdbx_description
1 polymer ?
#
loop_
_entity_poly.entity_id
_entity_poly.type
_entity_poly.pdbx_seq_one_letter_code
_entity_poly.pdbx_strand_id
1 'polypeptide(L)'
;MPAPIEREITIKATRAHAILTEAIQIFRTYLEGHIASSAPEYYRARNLFKEGKAFFDQTVQDAKKLLGPVPIYAAPDFEKWRTQALIENRITIRGQTVEELCEELLADDFLKVIMTPGEIEAYVRDRFEAQKTGKRKLANIKVRMTLDRLAGLVAEGQELQKTAQRKQQGLPV
;
A
#
# COMPACT_ATOMS: atom_id res chain seq x y z
N MET A 1 2.98 10.69 -24.62
CA MET A 1 3.92 10.33 -23.52
C MET A 1 3.12 9.54 -22.50
N PRO A 2 3.54 8.33 -22.08
CA PRO A 2 2.87 7.65 -20.97
C PRO A 2 2.92 8.56 -19.74
N ALA A 3 1.83 8.64 -18.98
CA ALA A 3 1.81 9.39 -17.73
C ALA A 3 2.96 8.90 -16.82
N PRO A 4 3.54 9.76 -15.97
CA PRO A 4 4.60 9.32 -15.07
C PRO A 4 4.04 8.20 -14.18
N ILE A 5 4.58 6.98 -14.32
CA ILE A 5 4.07 5.79 -13.63
C ILE A 5 4.11 5.98 -12.10
N GLU A 6 4.97 6.85 -11.58
CA GLU A 6 4.95 7.29 -10.18
C GLU A 6 3.65 7.98 -9.82
N ARG A 7 3.21 8.96 -10.61
CA ARG A 7 1.95 9.65 -10.37
C ARG A 7 0.81 8.64 -10.32
N GLU A 8 0.87 7.60 -11.14
CA GLU A 8 -0.10 6.50 -11.07
C GLU A 8 0.03 5.66 -9.79
N ILE A 9 1.24 5.25 -9.38
CA ILE A 9 1.45 4.49 -8.13
C ILE A 9 1.00 5.31 -6.92
N THR A 10 1.42 6.56 -6.81
CA THR A 10 1.06 7.47 -5.72
C THR A 10 -0.45 7.71 -5.69
N ILE A 11 -1.08 8.03 -6.84
CA ILE A 11 -2.54 8.23 -6.89
C ILE A 11 -3.29 6.95 -6.52
N LYS A 12 -2.92 5.79 -7.09
CA LYS A 12 -3.60 4.52 -6.84
C LYS A 12 -3.40 4.06 -5.40
N ALA A 13 -2.19 4.22 -4.84
CA ALA A 13 -1.88 3.88 -3.46
C ALA A 13 -2.66 4.78 -2.48
N THR A 14 -2.70 6.10 -2.70
CA THR A 14 -3.47 7.02 -1.86
C THR A 14 -4.96 6.70 -1.91
N ARG A 15 -5.51 6.40 -3.11
CA ARG A 15 -6.91 5.99 -3.25
C ARG A 15 -7.19 4.66 -2.56
N ALA A 16 -6.32 3.68 -2.74
CA ALA A 16 -6.42 2.39 -2.04
C ALA A 16 -6.45 2.60 -0.53
N HIS A 17 -5.50 3.38 0.01
CA HIS A 17 -5.44 3.69 1.44
C HIS A 17 -6.74 4.32 1.95
N ALA A 18 -7.22 5.38 1.30
CA ALA A 18 -8.42 6.09 1.72
C ALA A 18 -9.67 5.19 1.71
N ILE A 19 -9.90 4.48 0.60
CA ILE A 19 -11.09 3.64 0.42
C ILE A 19 -11.04 2.41 1.34
N LEU A 20 -9.88 1.77 1.49
CA LEU A 20 -9.72 0.63 2.40
C LEU A 20 -9.95 1.05 3.86
N THR A 21 -9.41 2.19 4.27
CA THR A 21 -9.61 2.73 5.62
C THR A 21 -11.08 3.03 5.89
N GLU A 22 -11.78 3.65 4.93
CA GLU A 22 -13.23 3.89 5.05
C GLU A 22 -14.01 2.58 5.14
N ALA A 23 -13.71 1.60 4.27
CA ALA A 23 -14.38 0.31 4.29
C ALA A 23 -14.19 -0.44 5.63
N ILE A 24 -12.95 -0.44 6.16
CA ILE A 24 -12.61 -1.01 7.46
C ILE A 24 -13.42 -0.35 8.57
N GLN A 25 -13.48 0.99 8.58
CA GLN A 25 -14.23 1.71 9.60
C GLN A 25 -15.73 1.37 9.54
N ILE A 26 -16.31 1.29 8.34
CA ILE A 26 -17.72 0.92 8.19
C ILE A 26 -17.95 -0.54 8.61
N PHE A 27 -17.04 -1.47 8.30
CA PHE A 27 -17.16 -2.85 8.80
C PHE A 27 -17.12 -2.91 10.33
N ARG A 28 -16.18 -2.20 10.97
CA ARG A 28 -16.08 -2.14 12.43
C ARG A 28 -17.38 -1.63 13.05
N THR A 29 -17.92 -0.53 12.52
CA THR A 29 -19.18 0.03 13.01
C THR A 29 -20.37 -0.88 12.73
N TYR A 30 -20.45 -1.49 11.54
CA TYR A 30 -21.49 -2.47 11.24
C TYR A 30 -21.45 -3.68 12.19
N LEU A 31 -20.27 -4.07 12.68
CA LEU A 31 -20.12 -5.18 13.62
C LEU A 31 -20.56 -4.85 15.05
N GLU A 32 -20.79 -3.58 15.38
CA GLU A 32 -21.28 -3.17 16.70
C GLU A 32 -22.66 -3.78 17.00
N GLY A 33 -22.87 -4.23 18.24
CA GLY A 33 -24.02 -5.08 18.61
C GLY A 33 -25.40 -4.44 18.40
N HIS A 34 -25.48 -3.10 18.36
CA HIS A 34 -26.74 -2.37 18.18
C HIS A 34 -27.14 -2.19 16.71
N ILE A 35 -26.23 -2.47 15.76
CA ILE A 35 -26.54 -2.37 14.33
C ILE A 35 -27.20 -3.67 13.86
N ALA A 36 -28.33 -3.56 13.16
CA ALA A 36 -29.08 -4.70 12.63
C ALA A 36 -28.27 -5.48 11.58
N SER A 37 -28.47 -6.79 11.50
CA SER A 37 -27.82 -7.64 10.48
C SER A 37 -28.23 -7.27 9.04
N SER A 38 -29.42 -6.73 8.84
CA SER A 38 -29.95 -6.27 7.55
C SER A 38 -29.49 -4.86 7.15
N ALA A 39 -28.66 -4.19 7.97
CA ALA A 39 -28.31 -2.80 7.74
C ALA A 39 -27.46 -2.61 6.46
N PRO A 40 -27.70 -1.55 5.68
CA PRO A 40 -27.08 -1.34 4.36
C PRO A 40 -25.55 -1.13 4.41
N GLU A 41 -25.01 -0.81 5.58
CA GLU A 41 -23.59 -0.55 5.84
C GLU A 41 -22.72 -1.74 5.40
N TYR A 42 -23.21 -2.97 5.54
CA TYR A 42 -22.51 -4.15 5.06
C TYR A 42 -22.20 -4.08 3.56
N TYR A 43 -23.22 -3.79 2.73
CA TYR A 43 -23.05 -3.73 1.28
C TYR A 43 -22.22 -2.53 0.86
N ARG A 44 -22.36 -1.39 1.55
CA ARG A 44 -21.50 -0.22 1.34
C ARG A 44 -20.04 -0.56 1.62
N ALA A 45 -19.73 -1.12 2.79
CA ALA A 45 -18.37 -1.51 3.15
C ALA A 45 -17.79 -2.54 2.18
N ARG A 46 -18.57 -3.56 1.79
CA ARG A 46 -18.15 -4.57 0.82
C ARG A 46 -17.80 -3.99 -0.54
N ASN A 47 -18.60 -3.04 -1.04
CA ASN A 47 -18.34 -2.42 -2.35
C ASN A 47 -17.09 -1.53 -2.30
N LEU A 48 -16.95 -0.70 -1.27
CA LEU A 48 -15.74 0.10 -1.04
C LEU A 48 -14.51 -0.81 -0.90
N PHE A 49 -14.61 -1.88 -0.12
CA PHE A 49 -13.50 -2.81 0.06
C PHE A 49 -13.05 -3.45 -1.26
N LYS A 50 -14.01 -3.88 -2.09
CA LYS A 50 -13.71 -4.42 -3.43
C LYS A 50 -12.99 -3.39 -4.31
N GLU A 51 -13.45 -2.14 -4.29
CA GLU A 51 -12.83 -1.04 -5.04
C GLU A 51 -11.40 -0.73 -4.54
N GLY A 52 -11.24 -0.54 -3.22
CA GLY A 52 -9.95 -0.28 -2.60
C GLY A 52 -8.93 -1.41 -2.88
N LYS A 53 -9.37 -2.66 -2.82
CA LYS A 53 -8.55 -3.82 -3.19
C LYS A 53 -8.13 -3.78 -4.67
N ALA A 54 -9.01 -3.37 -5.57
CA ALA A 54 -8.67 -3.25 -6.99
C ALA A 54 -7.57 -2.20 -7.23
N PHE A 55 -7.63 -1.05 -6.53
CA PHE A 55 -6.55 -0.05 -6.57
C PHE A 55 -5.23 -0.59 -5.99
N PHE A 56 -5.29 -1.35 -4.89
CA PHE A 56 -4.11 -2.02 -4.35
C PHE A 56 -3.49 -3.01 -5.36
N ASP A 57 -4.30 -3.88 -5.96
CA ASP A 57 -3.84 -4.88 -6.93
C ASP A 57 -3.16 -4.19 -8.15
N GLN A 58 -3.71 -3.07 -8.63
CA GLN A 58 -3.09 -2.26 -9.69
C GLN A 58 -1.77 -1.62 -9.24
N THR A 59 -1.71 -1.08 -8.02
CA THR A 59 -0.50 -0.50 -7.43
C THR A 59 0.62 -1.54 -7.37
N VAL A 60 0.30 -2.78 -6.96
CA VAL A 60 1.25 -3.91 -6.96
C VAL A 60 1.76 -4.22 -8.36
N GLN A 61 0.87 -4.24 -9.37
CA GLN A 61 1.27 -4.50 -10.76
C GLN A 61 2.23 -3.43 -11.28
N ASP A 62 1.95 -2.15 -11.03
CA ASP A 62 2.80 -1.05 -11.50
C ASP A 62 4.14 -1.00 -10.75
N ALA A 63 4.14 -1.26 -9.44
CA ALA A 63 5.36 -1.42 -8.66
C ALA A 63 6.23 -2.58 -9.18
N LYS A 64 5.62 -3.70 -9.59
CA LYS A 64 6.35 -4.83 -10.21
C LYS A 64 6.99 -4.45 -11.54
N LYS A 65 6.33 -3.63 -12.37
CA LYS A 65 6.91 -3.15 -13.64
C LYS A 65 8.14 -2.28 -13.41
N LEU A 66 8.11 -1.43 -12.38
CA LEU A 66 9.20 -0.50 -12.08
C LEU A 66 10.35 -1.11 -11.26
N LEU A 67 10.04 -2.04 -10.34
CA LEU A 67 11.01 -2.53 -9.35
C LEU A 67 11.31 -4.02 -9.46
N GLY A 68 10.57 -4.73 -10.30
CA GLY A 68 10.75 -6.16 -10.55
C GLY A 68 11.96 -6.48 -11.43
N PRO A 69 12.19 -7.78 -11.66
CA PRO A 69 13.20 -8.21 -12.63
C PRO A 69 12.85 -7.66 -14.01
N VAL A 70 13.87 -7.27 -14.77
CA VAL A 70 13.70 -6.82 -16.15
C VAL A 70 13.20 -8.02 -16.98
N PRO A 71 12.12 -7.88 -17.75
CA PRO A 71 11.69 -8.94 -18.65
C PRO A 71 12.78 -9.30 -19.65
N ILE A 72 12.93 -10.58 -19.98
CA ILE A 72 13.95 -11.08 -20.92
C ILE A 72 13.81 -10.41 -22.31
N TYR A 73 12.59 -10.01 -22.67
CA TYR A 73 12.24 -9.35 -23.92
C TYR A 73 12.33 -7.81 -23.87
N ALA A 74 12.85 -7.23 -22.78
CA ALA A 74 12.93 -5.78 -22.66
C ALA A 74 13.93 -5.19 -23.65
N ALA A 75 13.60 -4.01 -24.20
CA ALA A 75 14.50 -3.27 -25.09
C ALA A 75 15.79 -2.87 -24.35
N PRO A 76 16.94 -2.71 -25.05
CA PRO A 76 18.23 -2.36 -24.43
C PRO A 76 18.20 -1.09 -23.58
N ASP A 77 17.38 -0.11 -23.95
CA ASP A 77 17.25 1.17 -23.23
C ASP A 77 16.24 1.12 -22.07
N PHE A 78 15.55 0.00 -21.87
CA PHE A 78 14.54 -0.14 -20.82
C PHE A 78 15.13 0.07 -19.42
N GLU A 79 16.34 -0.45 -19.15
CA GLU A 79 16.99 -0.24 -17.85
C GLU A 79 17.37 1.21 -17.58
N LYS A 80 17.82 1.93 -18.62
CA LYS A 80 18.13 3.36 -18.53
C LYS A 80 16.87 4.16 -18.27
N TRP A 81 15.82 3.92 -19.06
CA TRP A 81 14.52 4.56 -18.86
C TRP A 81 13.96 4.28 -17.45
N ARG A 82 14.02 3.03 -16.99
CA ARG A 82 13.54 2.64 -15.66
C ARG A 82 14.31 3.36 -14.55
N THR A 83 15.63 3.41 -14.65
CA THR A 83 16.46 4.09 -13.65
C THR A 83 16.19 5.59 -13.62
N GLN A 84 16.10 6.21 -14.80
CA GLN A 84 15.76 7.63 -14.92
C GLN A 84 14.38 7.92 -14.35
N ALA A 85 13.38 7.10 -14.68
CA ALA A 85 12.04 7.21 -14.13
C ALA A 85 12.07 7.12 -12.60
N LEU A 86 12.79 6.17 -12.00
CA LEU A 86 12.87 6.05 -10.54
C LEU A 86 13.47 7.29 -9.84
N ILE A 87 14.45 7.94 -10.48
CA ILE A 87 15.13 9.13 -9.96
C ILE A 87 14.25 10.38 -10.13
N GLU A 88 13.76 10.64 -11.34
CA GLU A 88 12.94 11.82 -11.66
C GLU A 88 11.68 11.90 -10.80
N ASN A 89 11.17 10.72 -10.48
CA ASN A 89 9.93 10.55 -9.72
C ASN A 89 10.18 10.35 -8.21
N ARG A 90 11.39 10.56 -7.69
CA ARG A 90 11.69 10.43 -6.24
C ARG A 90 11.12 9.15 -5.60
N ILE A 91 11.11 8.06 -6.38
CA ILE A 91 10.65 6.74 -5.93
C ILE A 91 11.76 6.09 -5.10
N THR A 92 13.00 6.29 -5.55
CA THR A 92 14.19 5.82 -4.84
C THR A 92 14.62 6.80 -3.78
N ILE A 93 14.97 6.24 -2.64
CA ILE A 93 15.60 6.92 -1.53
C ILE A 93 17.12 6.77 -1.55
N ARG A 94 17.82 7.68 -0.88
CA ARG A 94 19.29 7.77 -0.87
C ARG A 94 19.91 7.43 0.48
N GLY A 95 19.18 7.58 1.58
CA GLY A 95 19.69 7.31 2.92
C GLY A 95 20.34 5.92 3.04
N GLN A 96 21.51 5.87 3.68
CA GLN A 96 22.29 4.64 3.89
C GLN A 96 22.33 4.21 5.36
N THR A 97 21.92 5.09 6.27
CA THR A 97 21.76 4.81 7.71
C THR A 97 20.28 4.80 8.10
N VAL A 98 19.96 4.26 9.27
CA VAL A 98 18.57 4.28 9.79
C VAL A 98 18.11 5.72 9.96
N GLU A 99 18.97 6.59 10.47
CA GLU A 99 18.69 7.99 10.74
C GLU A 99 18.40 8.75 9.45
N GLU A 100 19.28 8.64 8.46
CA GLU A 100 19.11 9.29 7.15
C GLU A 100 17.84 8.83 6.44
N LEU A 101 17.54 7.52 6.52
CA LEU A 101 16.33 6.95 5.95
C LEU A 101 15.08 7.45 6.63
N CYS A 102 15.06 7.49 7.95
CA CYS A 102 13.94 8.02 8.71
C CYS A 102 13.69 9.48 8.34
N GLU A 103 14.74 10.32 8.31
CA GLU A 103 14.61 11.73 7.90
C GLU A 103 14.04 11.86 6.48
N GLU A 104 14.58 11.12 5.51
CA GLU A 104 14.13 11.17 4.11
C GLU A 104 12.67 10.69 3.96
N LEU A 105 12.30 9.60 4.63
CA LEU A 105 10.96 9.01 4.55
C LEU A 105 9.91 9.81 5.33
N LEU A 106 10.28 10.42 6.47
CA LEU A 106 9.41 11.30 7.25
C LEU A 106 9.19 12.64 6.54
N ALA A 107 10.14 13.10 5.73
CA ALA A 107 9.99 14.29 4.91
C ALA A 107 9.07 14.07 3.69
N ASP A 108 8.82 12.83 3.29
CA ASP A 108 8.06 12.48 2.08
C ASP A 108 6.56 12.75 2.23
N ASP A 109 6.03 13.67 1.42
CA ASP A 109 4.62 14.09 1.49
C ASP A 109 3.64 12.98 1.13
N PHE A 110 4.03 12.03 0.27
CA PHE A 110 3.18 10.91 -0.06
C PHE A 110 3.06 9.94 1.11
N LEU A 111 4.17 9.60 1.78
CA LEU A 111 4.14 8.72 2.94
C LEU A 111 3.34 9.30 4.11
N LYS A 112 3.44 10.61 4.36
CA LYS A 112 2.64 11.30 5.39
C LYS A 112 1.12 11.14 5.20
N VAL A 113 0.65 10.86 3.98
CA VAL A 113 -0.77 10.66 3.68
C VAL A 113 -1.25 9.26 4.06
N ILE A 114 -0.37 8.26 4.02
CA ILE A 114 -0.75 6.85 4.15
C ILE A 114 -0.20 6.17 5.41
N MET A 115 0.77 6.81 6.08
CA MET A 115 1.43 6.30 7.27
C MET A 115 1.71 7.43 8.26
N THR A 116 1.62 7.10 9.53
CA THR A 116 2.03 7.97 10.63
C THR A 116 3.55 7.98 10.80
N PRO A 117 4.13 9.01 11.43
CA PRO A 117 5.56 9.05 11.72
C PRO A 117 6.07 7.80 12.47
N GLY A 118 5.32 7.36 13.49
CA GLY A 118 5.68 6.18 14.28
C GLY A 118 5.66 4.88 13.47
N GLU A 119 4.72 4.74 12.52
CA GLU A 119 4.70 3.59 11.61
C GLU A 119 5.90 3.58 10.66
N ILE A 120 6.33 4.75 10.17
CA ILE A 120 7.51 4.89 9.30
C ILE A 120 8.77 4.50 10.09
N GLU A 121 8.97 5.07 11.27
CA GLU A 121 10.13 4.79 12.11
C GLU A 121 10.22 3.31 12.52
N ALA A 122 9.09 2.73 12.93
CA ALA A 122 9.03 1.30 13.28
C ALA A 122 9.38 0.43 12.06
N TYR A 123 8.83 0.75 10.88
CA TYR A 123 9.11 0.00 9.66
C TYR A 123 10.59 0.05 9.29
N VAL A 124 11.22 1.24 9.34
CA VAL A 124 12.66 1.37 9.04
C VAL A 124 13.47 0.55 10.03
N ARG A 125 13.20 0.67 11.34
CA ARG A 125 13.91 -0.08 12.38
C ARG A 125 13.84 -1.60 12.16
N ASP A 126 12.66 -2.12 11.85
CA ASP A 126 12.42 -3.55 11.72
C ASP A 126 12.97 -4.15 10.41
N ARG A 127 13.07 -3.32 9.36
CA ARG A 127 13.36 -3.80 8.01
C ARG A 127 14.74 -3.40 7.50
N PHE A 128 15.37 -2.37 8.07
CA PHE A 128 16.62 -1.81 7.55
C PHE A 128 17.71 -2.87 7.32
N GLU A 129 18.08 -3.63 8.35
CA GLU A 129 19.17 -4.62 8.26
C GLU A 129 18.87 -5.74 7.25
N ALA A 130 17.65 -6.26 7.26
CA ALA A 130 17.21 -7.29 6.31
C ALA A 130 17.22 -6.79 4.86
N GLN A 131 17.01 -5.49 4.65
CA GLN A 131 17.03 -4.87 3.33
C GLN A 131 18.43 -4.47 2.87
N LYS A 132 19.32 -4.13 3.80
CA LYS A 132 20.73 -3.81 3.51
C LYS A 132 21.52 -5.05 3.08
N THR A 133 21.27 -6.18 3.73
CA THR A 133 22.01 -7.44 3.53
C THR A 133 21.34 -8.41 2.54
N GLY A 134 20.06 -8.18 2.23
CA GLY A 134 19.26 -9.05 1.37
C GLY A 134 19.42 -8.77 -0.14
N LYS A 135 18.72 -9.57 -0.95
CA LYS A 135 18.68 -9.42 -2.43
C LYS A 135 17.90 -8.18 -2.92
N ARG A 136 17.28 -7.42 -2.01
CA ARG A 136 16.39 -6.30 -2.36
C ARG A 136 17.16 -4.98 -2.19
N LYS A 137 17.09 -4.09 -3.18
CA LYS A 137 17.77 -2.79 -3.12
C LYS A 137 17.14 -1.90 -2.03
N LEU A 138 17.94 -1.45 -1.06
CA LEU A 138 17.51 -0.51 -0.02
C LEU A 138 16.84 0.73 -0.62
N ALA A 139 17.35 1.24 -1.74
CA ALA A 139 16.78 2.33 -2.53
C ALA A 139 15.26 2.21 -2.79
N ASN A 140 14.72 0.98 -2.80
CA ASN A 140 13.31 0.69 -3.08
C ASN A 140 12.47 0.48 -1.80
N ILE A 141 12.94 0.89 -0.61
CA ILE A 141 12.21 0.67 0.65
C ILE A 141 10.87 1.42 0.69
N LYS A 142 10.80 2.65 0.16
CA LYS A 142 9.58 3.48 0.14
C LYS A 142 8.38 2.76 -0.47
N VAL A 143 8.56 2.19 -1.66
CA VAL A 143 7.48 1.46 -2.34
C VAL A 143 7.13 0.17 -1.61
N ARG A 144 8.10 -0.55 -1.04
CA ARG A 144 7.81 -1.75 -0.26
C ARG A 144 7.02 -1.45 1.00
N MET A 145 7.42 -0.41 1.72
CA MET A 145 6.72 0.08 2.90
C MET A 145 5.27 0.46 2.56
N THR A 146 5.07 1.18 1.44
CA THR A 146 3.74 1.51 0.92
C THR A 146 2.90 0.26 0.65
N LEU A 147 3.47 -0.71 -0.07
CA LEU A 147 2.76 -1.94 -0.42
C LEU A 147 2.44 -2.79 0.82
N ASP A 148 3.37 -2.90 1.77
CA ASP A 148 3.17 -3.64 3.02
C ASP A 148 2.07 -2.99 3.86
N ARG A 149 2.03 -1.65 3.93
CA ARG A 149 0.94 -0.91 4.60
C ARG A 149 -0.41 -1.21 3.98
N LEU A 150 -0.53 -1.10 2.66
CA LEU A 150 -1.79 -1.39 1.96
C LEU A 150 -2.20 -2.86 2.09
N ALA A 151 -1.23 -3.79 2.04
CA ALA A 151 -1.48 -5.20 2.24
C ALA A 151 -2.03 -5.49 3.65
N GLY A 152 -1.52 -4.77 4.67
CA GLY A 152 -2.07 -4.82 6.03
C GLY A 152 -3.54 -4.42 6.09
N LEU A 153 -3.92 -3.32 5.44
CA LEU A 153 -5.32 -2.88 5.35
C LEU A 153 -6.19 -3.90 4.59
N VAL A 154 -5.67 -4.50 3.51
CA VAL A 154 -6.39 -5.55 2.77
C VAL A 154 -6.63 -6.77 3.67
N ALA A 155 -5.62 -7.22 4.40
CA ALA A 155 -5.74 -8.37 5.30
C ALA A 155 -6.76 -8.08 6.42
N GLU A 156 -6.68 -6.91 7.04
CA GLU A 156 -7.64 -6.50 8.06
C GLU A 156 -9.07 -6.44 7.52
N GLY A 157 -9.26 -5.79 6.37
CA GLY A 157 -10.57 -5.69 5.73
C GLY A 157 -11.14 -7.04 5.31
N GLN A 158 -10.30 -8.01 4.92
CA GLN A 158 -10.73 -9.39 4.62
C GLN A 158 -11.28 -10.09 5.86
N GLU A 159 -10.59 -10.00 6.99
CA GLU A 159 -11.06 -10.61 8.25
C GLU A 159 -12.34 -9.94 8.73
N LEU A 160 -12.41 -8.61 8.69
CA LEU A 160 -13.64 -7.87 9.02
C LEU A 160 -14.81 -8.20 8.10
N GLN A 161 -14.57 -8.32 6.79
CA GLN A 161 -15.59 -8.70 5.82
C GLN A 161 -16.14 -10.10 6.13
N LYS A 162 -15.27 -11.07 6.47
CA LYS A 162 -15.68 -12.43 6.82
C LYS A 162 -16.57 -12.44 8.07
N THR A 163 -16.17 -11.68 9.09
CA THR A 163 -16.93 -11.52 10.33
C THR A 163 -18.26 -10.81 10.09
N ALA A 164 -18.27 -9.74 9.29
CA ALA A 164 -19.49 -9.01 8.92
C ALA A 164 -20.44 -9.87 8.08
N GLN A 165 -19.92 -10.72 7.21
CA GLN A 165 -20.72 -11.68 6.44
C GLN A 165 -21.43 -12.68 7.36
N ARG A 166 -20.78 -13.15 8.43
CA ARG A 166 -21.43 -14.01 9.43
C ARG A 166 -22.60 -13.29 10.09
N LYS A 167 -22.39 -12.05 10.55
CA LYS A 167 -23.46 -11.21 11.11
C LYS A 167 -24.63 -11.04 10.14
N GLN A 168 -24.34 -10.75 8.87
CA GLN A 168 -25.35 -10.55 7.82
C GLN A 168 -26.19 -11.81 7.57
N GLN A 169 -25.60 -12.99 7.75
CA GLN A 169 -26.27 -14.28 7.64
C GLN A 169 -27.00 -14.70 8.93
N GLY A 170 -26.99 -13.87 9.97
CA GLY A 170 -27.54 -14.20 11.29
C GLY A 170 -26.71 -15.24 12.06
N LEU A 171 -25.46 -15.46 11.66
CA LEU A 171 -24.54 -16.37 12.34
C LEU A 171 -23.82 -15.67 13.51
N PRO A 172 -23.37 -16.42 14.52
CA PRO A 172 -22.54 -15.88 15.59
C PRO A 172 -21.26 -15.22 15.05
N VAL A 173 -20.97 -14.05 15.58
CA VAL A 173 -19.83 -13.17 15.26
C VAL A 173 -18.70 -13.39 16.26
#